data_AF-A0A1Q3AME9-F1
#
_entry.id   AF-A0A1Q3AME9-F1
#
_cell.length_a   1.000
_cell.length_b   1.000
_cell.length_c   1.000
_cell.angle_alpha   90.00
_cell.angle_beta   90.00
_cell.angle_gamma   90.00
#
_symmetry.space_group_name_H-M   'P 1'
#
loop_
_entity.id
_entity.type
_entity.pdbx_description
1 polymer ?
#
loop_
_entity_poly.entity_id
_entity_poly.type
_entity_poly.pdbx_seq_one_letter_code
_entity_poly.pdbx_strand_id
1 'polypeptide(L)'
;MKLENFDGSDFNAWRHKMNFGMQLLKIYYTIEEEKPNFEEEAVKEKAYWDRDDDFCRSYLLNCLSNHLADVYGQNTIAKVVWDALEQQYKNEKKLPKTHLIDKFLDMRFEDGKEILPQVKELENLVLKLN
;
A
#
# COMPACT_ATOMS: atom_id res chain seq x y z
N MET A 1 3.31 15.69 -8.89
CA MET A 1 2.12 15.11 -8.22
C MET A 1 2.61 14.48 -6.94
N LYS A 2 2.31 15.07 -5.76
CA LYS A 2 2.68 14.48 -4.47
C LYS A 2 1.55 13.52 -4.11
N LEU A 3 1.81 12.21 -4.15
CA LEU A 3 0.90 11.23 -3.59
C LEU A 3 0.91 11.42 -2.08
N GLU A 4 -0.26 11.45 -1.46
CA GLU A 4 -0.33 11.36 0.00
C GLU A 4 0.27 10.03 0.43
N ASN A 5 1.11 10.09 1.46
CA ASN A 5 1.77 8.91 1.99
C ASN A 5 0.73 8.04 2.70
N PHE A 6 0.78 6.73 2.46
CA PHE A 6 -0.07 5.78 3.16
C PHE A 6 0.35 5.67 4.62
N ASP A 7 -0.61 5.88 5.51
CA ASP A 7 -0.46 5.81 6.95
C ASP A 7 -1.16 4.61 7.58
N GLY A 8 -1.77 3.75 6.77
CA GLY A 8 -2.62 2.63 7.21
C GLY A 8 -4.10 2.80 6.86
N SER A 9 -4.53 4.03 6.51
CA SER A 9 -5.94 4.34 6.20
C SER A 9 -6.25 4.29 4.71
N ASP A 10 -7.51 3.96 4.37
CA ASP A 10 -8.05 3.99 3.01
C ASP A 10 -7.22 3.24 1.96
N PHE A 11 -6.71 2.06 2.35
CA PHE A 11 -5.81 1.23 1.54
C PHE A 11 -6.34 0.99 0.12
N ASN A 12 -7.65 0.79 -0.07
CA ASN A 12 -8.23 0.57 -1.39
C ASN A 12 -8.05 1.77 -2.34
N ALA A 13 -8.14 2.99 -1.84
CA ALA A 13 -7.93 4.20 -2.61
C ALA A 13 -6.43 4.43 -2.89
N TRP A 14 -5.58 4.25 -1.88
CA TRP A 14 -4.12 4.30 -2.05
C TRP A 14 -3.64 3.25 -3.06
N ARG A 15 -4.08 1.99 -2.91
CA ARG A 15 -3.78 0.87 -3.80
C ARG A 15 -4.12 1.16 -5.25
N HIS A 16 -5.28 1.75 -5.54
CA HIS A 16 -5.64 2.16 -6.90
C HIS A 16 -4.67 3.20 -7.47
N LYS A 17 -4.32 4.23 -6.68
CA LYS A 17 -3.35 5.26 -7.10
C LYS A 17 -1.97 4.63 -7.37
N MET A 18 -1.54 3.70 -6.52
CA MET A 18 -0.26 3.01 -6.68
C MET A 18 -0.23 2.13 -7.94
N ASN A 19 -1.28 1.35 -8.19
CA ASN A 19 -1.38 0.54 -9.41
C ASN A 19 -1.27 1.40 -10.66
N PHE A 20 -2.01 2.51 -10.71
CA PHE A 20 -1.95 3.44 -11.83
C PHE A 20 -0.54 4.04 -12.01
N GLY A 21 0.11 4.45 -10.91
CA GLY A 21 1.47 4.99 -10.93
C GLY A 21 2.50 3.97 -11.45
N MET A 22 2.46 2.73 -10.97
CA MET A 22 3.36 1.67 -11.40
C MET A 22 3.14 1.28 -12.87
N GLN A 23 1.90 1.30 -13.35
CA GLN A 23 1.57 1.09 -14.78
C GLN A 23 2.14 2.22 -15.65
N LEU A 24 1.97 3.48 -15.23
CA LEU A 24 2.51 4.64 -15.96
C LEU A 24 4.05 4.60 -16.03
N LEU A 25 4.70 4.17 -14.94
CA LEU A 25 6.14 4.00 -14.86
C LEU A 25 6.64 2.71 -15.53
N LYS A 26 5.72 1.84 -15.99
CA LYS A 26 6.00 0.54 -16.62
C LYS A 26 6.78 -0.44 -15.72
N ILE A 27 6.56 -0.37 -14.41
CA ILE A 27 7.21 -1.25 -13.41
C ILE A 27 6.24 -2.20 -12.70
N TYR A 28 4.94 -2.14 -13.02
CA TYR A 28 3.90 -2.96 -12.38
C TYR A 28 4.18 -4.47 -12.48
N TYR A 29 4.76 -4.93 -13.59
CA TYR A 29 5.07 -6.34 -13.82
C TYR A 29 5.96 -6.94 -12.72
N THR A 30 6.82 -6.14 -12.09
CA THR A 30 7.76 -6.57 -11.04
C THR A 30 7.06 -7.05 -9.75
N ILE A 31 5.83 -6.59 -9.51
CA ILE A 31 5.00 -7.04 -8.38
C ILE A 31 3.90 -8.01 -8.82
N GLU A 32 3.56 -8.06 -10.10
CA GLU A 32 2.53 -8.95 -10.65
C GLU A 32 3.09 -10.35 -10.92
N GLU A 33 4.25 -10.41 -11.56
CA GLU A 33 4.91 -11.64 -11.98
C GLU A 33 5.94 -12.11 -10.95
N GLU A 34 6.35 -13.37 -11.05
CA GLU A 34 7.52 -13.86 -10.32
C GLU A 34 8.78 -13.51 -11.11
N LYS A 35 9.87 -13.22 -10.40
CA LYS A 35 11.15 -12.96 -11.05
C LYS A 35 11.54 -14.18 -11.91
N PRO A 36 11.75 -14.02 -13.23
CA PRO A 36 12.13 -15.12 -14.10
C PRO A 36 13.46 -15.74 -13.66
N ASN A 37 13.59 -17.04 -13.89
CA ASN A 37 14.89 -17.68 -13.81
C ASN A 37 15.67 -17.35 -15.10
N PHE A 38 16.58 -16.39 -15.01
CA PHE A 38 17.41 -15.98 -16.14
C PHE A 38 18.52 -17.01 -16.40
N GLU A 39 18.70 -17.41 -17.67
CA GLU A 39 19.88 -18.16 -18.12
C GLU A 39 21.16 -17.33 -17.91
N GLU A 40 22.33 -17.98 -17.81
CA GLU A 40 23.60 -17.30 -17.50
C GLU A 40 23.96 -16.22 -18.54
N GLU A 41 23.56 -16.41 -19.80
CA GLU A 41 23.78 -15.49 -20.91
C GLU A 41 22.83 -14.29 -20.91
N ALA A 42 21.70 -14.35 -20.18
CA ALA A 42 20.67 -13.30 -20.11
C ALA A 42 20.99 -12.21 -19.06
N VAL A 43 22.27 -11.82 -18.98
CA VAL A 43 22.78 -10.84 -17.99
C VAL A 43 22.06 -9.50 -18.10
N LYS A 44 21.73 -9.09 -19.32
CA LYS A 44 21.14 -7.78 -19.60
C LYS A 44 19.68 -7.72 -19.13
N GLU A 45 18.90 -8.75 -19.43
CA GLU A 45 17.51 -8.91 -19.03
C GLU A 45 17.39 -8.97 -17.50
N LYS A 46 18.27 -9.74 -16.85
CA LYS A 46 18.38 -9.77 -15.40
C LYS A 46 18.65 -8.38 -14.80
N ALA A 47 19.60 -7.65 -15.37
CA ALA A 47 19.93 -6.30 -14.90
C ALA A 47 18.77 -5.30 -15.08
N TYR A 48 17.99 -5.43 -16.16
CA TYR A 48 16.77 -4.63 -16.33
C TYR A 48 15.70 -4.95 -15.29
N TRP A 49 15.46 -6.25 -15.04
CA TRP A 49 14.53 -6.66 -13.98
C TRP A 49 14.95 -6.13 -12.62
N ASP A 50 16.22 -6.32 -12.26
CA ASP A 50 16.76 -5.87 -10.96
C ASP A 50 16.61 -4.36 -10.78
N ARG A 51 16.89 -3.59 -11.84
CA ARG A 51 16.70 -2.14 -11.84
C ARG A 51 15.23 -1.74 -11.64
N ASP A 52 14.32 -2.38 -12.36
CA ASP A 52 12.91 -2.05 -12.28
C ASP A 52 12.29 -2.50 -10.96
N ASP A 53 12.72 -3.63 -10.40
CA ASP A 53 12.33 -4.10 -9.06
C ASP A 53 12.84 -3.14 -7.98
N ASP A 54 14.11 -2.72 -8.05
CA ASP A 54 14.66 -1.69 -7.14
C ASP A 54 13.89 -0.38 -7.23
N PHE A 55 13.51 0.04 -8.44
CA PHE A 55 12.74 1.26 -8.64
C PHE A 55 11.31 1.12 -8.12
N CYS A 56 10.65 -0.02 -8.36
CA CYS A 56 9.31 -0.31 -7.86
C CYS A 56 9.28 -0.35 -6.33
N ARG A 57 10.26 -1.02 -5.70
CA ARG A 57 10.43 -1.00 -4.24
C ARG A 57 10.59 0.43 -3.73
N SER A 58 11.49 1.20 -4.34
CA SER A 58 11.73 2.60 -3.94
C SER A 58 10.48 3.46 -4.08
N TYR A 59 9.70 3.26 -5.15
CA TYR A 59 8.44 3.94 -5.39
C TYR A 59 7.40 3.60 -4.33
N LEU A 60 7.24 2.31 -4.00
CA LEU A 60 6.36 1.85 -2.92
C LEU A 60 6.74 2.52 -1.59
N LEU A 61 7.99 2.40 -1.17
CA LEU A 61 8.47 2.94 0.12
C LEU A 61 8.32 4.47 0.20
N ASN A 62 8.56 5.21 -0.89
CA ASN A 62 8.35 6.67 -0.92
C ASN A 62 6.88 7.07 -0.74
N CYS A 63 5.94 6.18 -1.09
CA CYS A 63 4.51 6.41 -0.94
C CYS A 63 3.97 5.90 0.40
N LEU A 64 4.83 5.44 1.30
CA LEU A 64 4.50 5.07 2.68
C LEU A 64 4.84 6.21 3.64
N SER A 65 4.17 6.25 4.78
CA SER A 65 4.61 7.04 5.93
C SER A 65 5.92 6.47 6.49
N ASN A 66 6.71 7.30 7.17
CA ASN A 66 8.06 6.91 7.64
C ASN A 66 8.06 5.61 8.45
N HIS A 67 7.11 5.45 9.38
CA HIS A 67 7.05 4.26 10.23
C HIS A 67 6.75 2.98 9.42
N LEU A 68 5.88 3.05 8.40
CA LEU A 68 5.65 1.92 7.51
C LEU A 68 6.85 1.67 6.59
N ALA A 69 7.49 2.72 6.09
CA ALA A 69 8.70 2.59 5.30
C ALA A 69 9.84 1.90 6.09
N ASP A 70 9.99 2.19 7.38
CA ASP A 70 10.96 1.53 8.25
C ASP A 70 10.66 0.03 8.43
N VAL A 71 9.38 -0.32 8.61
CA VAL A 71 8.92 -1.71 8.77
C VAL A 71 9.11 -2.51 7.48
N TYR A 72 8.66 -1.98 6.35
CA TYR A 72 8.68 -2.70 5.08
C TYR A 72 10.00 -2.59 4.34
N GLY A 73 10.83 -1.58 4.63
CA GLY A 73 12.10 -1.29 3.97
C GLY A 73 13.21 -2.33 4.17
N GLN A 74 13.03 -3.26 5.11
CA GLN A 74 13.94 -4.40 5.29
C GLN A 74 13.84 -5.43 4.15
N ASN A 75 12.75 -5.42 3.39
CA ASN A 75 12.57 -6.33 2.27
C ASN A 75 13.29 -5.81 1.03
N THR A 76 14.06 -6.67 0.38
CA THR A 76 14.85 -6.29 -0.80
C THR A 76 14.09 -6.43 -2.12
N ILE A 77 12.90 -7.06 -2.12
CA ILE A 77 12.14 -7.37 -3.34
C ILE A 77 10.82 -6.59 -3.31
N ALA A 78 10.47 -5.91 -4.41
CA ALA A 78 9.26 -5.09 -4.48
C ALA A 78 7.99 -5.91 -4.26
N LYS A 79 7.92 -7.10 -4.87
CA LYS A 79 6.79 -8.03 -4.72
C LYS A 79 6.52 -8.40 -3.26
N VAL A 80 7.57 -8.68 -2.49
CA VAL A 80 7.44 -9.02 -1.06
C VAL A 80 6.85 -7.86 -0.26
N VAL A 81 7.27 -6.63 -0.55
CA VAL A 81 6.68 -5.43 0.07
C VAL A 81 5.20 -5.31 -0.29
N TRP A 82 4.88 -5.44 -1.58
CA TRP A 82 3.51 -5.32 -2.08
C TRP A 82 2.57 -6.37 -1.49
N ASP A 83 2.98 -7.64 -1.50
CA ASP A 83 2.18 -8.75 -0.98
C ASP A 83 1.94 -8.64 0.52
N ALA A 84 2.93 -8.17 1.28
CA ALA A 84 2.77 -7.92 2.71
C ALA A 84 1.77 -6.79 3.00
N LEU A 85 1.79 -5.71 2.21
CA LEU A 85 0.81 -4.62 2.29
C LEU A 85 -0.59 -5.11 1.92
N GLU A 86 -0.72 -5.87 0.83
CA GLU A 86 -1.99 -6.49 0.43
C GLU A 86 -2.53 -7.43 1.51
N GLN A 87 -1.69 -8.31 2.07
CA GLN A 87 -2.11 -9.23 3.12
C GLN A 87 -2.63 -8.50 4.37
N GLN A 88 -1.95 -7.43 4.77
CA GLN A 88 -2.24 -6.69 5.98
C GLN A 88 -3.46 -5.76 5.84
N TYR A 89 -3.61 -5.08 4.71
CA TYR A 89 -4.56 -3.97 4.57
C TYR A 89 -5.69 -4.19 3.54
N LYS A 90 -5.57 -5.15 2.61
CA LYS A 90 -6.61 -5.42 1.60
C LYS A 90 -7.93 -5.88 2.22
N ASN A 91 -7.86 -6.57 3.35
CA ASN A 91 -9.03 -7.00 4.08
C ASN A 91 -9.31 -6.02 5.21
N GLU A 92 -10.19 -5.03 4.99
CA GLU A 92 -10.67 -4.14 6.05
C GLU A 92 -11.27 -4.90 7.24
N LYS A 93 -11.71 -6.16 7.04
CA LYS A 93 -12.18 -7.09 8.08
C LYS A 93 -11.07 -7.74 8.91
N LYS A 94 -9.81 -7.65 8.49
CA LYS A 94 -8.63 -8.21 9.18
C LYS A 94 -7.76 -7.14 9.85
N LEU A 95 -8.16 -5.87 9.80
CA LEU A 95 -7.52 -4.85 10.63
C LEU A 95 -7.58 -5.32 12.09
N PRO A 96 -6.46 -5.34 12.82
CA PRO A 96 -6.47 -5.68 14.24
C PRO A 96 -7.52 -4.84 14.96
N LYS A 97 -8.32 -5.46 15.85
CA LYS A 97 -9.35 -4.72 16.60
C LYS A 97 -8.76 -3.47 17.29
N THR A 98 -7.51 -3.54 17.73
CA THR A 98 -6.77 -2.39 18.31
C THR A 98 -6.68 -1.21 17.35
N HIS A 99 -6.33 -1.43 16.08
CA HIS A 99 -6.24 -0.37 15.07
C HIS A 99 -7.62 0.22 14.72
N LEU A 100 -8.67 -0.62 14.70
CA LEU A 100 -10.04 -0.14 14.52
C LEU A 100 -10.53 0.70 15.72
N ILE A 101 -10.11 0.35 16.93
CA ILE A 101 -10.38 1.13 18.15
C ILE A 101 -9.67 2.47 18.07
N ASP A 102 -8.38 2.50 17.69
CA ASP A 102 -7.62 3.75 17.54
C ASP A 102 -8.29 4.68 16.53
N LYS A 103 -8.65 4.16 15.34
CA LYS A 103 -9.38 4.94 14.31
C LYS A 103 -10.74 5.43 14.80
N PHE A 104 -11.46 4.65 15.61
CA PHE A 104 -12.74 5.07 16.21
C PHE A 104 -12.54 6.18 17.25
N LEU A 105 -11.52 6.09 18.08
CA LEU A 105 -11.21 7.11 19.10
C LEU A 105 -10.72 8.43 18.49
N ASP A 106 -9.97 8.35 17.38
CA ASP A 106 -9.43 9.52 16.68
C ASP A 106 -10.43 10.21 15.75
N MET A 107 -11.57 9.56 15.47
CA MET A 107 -12.62 10.11 14.61
C MET A 107 -13.22 11.37 15.23
N ARG A 108 -13.20 12.46 14.47
CA ARG A 108 -13.82 13.74 14.82
C ARG A 108 -14.67 14.23 13.67
N PHE A 109 -15.87 14.70 13.97
CA PHE A 109 -16.69 15.39 12.98
C PHE A 109 -16.02 16.73 12.64
N GLU A 110 -15.90 16.99 11.35
CA GLU A 110 -15.32 18.22 10.84
C GLU A 110 -16.42 19.24 10.56
N ASP A 111 -16.25 20.44 11.13
CA ASP A 111 -17.12 21.58 10.86
C ASP A 111 -17.05 21.96 9.37
N GLY A 112 -18.22 22.20 8.77
CA GLY A 112 -18.32 22.57 7.36
C GLY A 112 -18.34 21.40 6.37
N LYS A 113 -18.22 20.15 6.83
CA LYS A 113 -18.47 18.94 6.00
C LYS A 113 -19.90 18.42 6.20
N GLU A 114 -20.43 17.74 5.18
CA GLU A 114 -21.73 17.09 5.28
C GLU A 114 -21.74 16.03 6.39
N ILE A 115 -22.81 15.99 7.19
CA ILE A 115 -22.89 15.08 8.34
C ILE A 115 -23.11 13.62 7.93
N LEU A 116 -23.85 13.37 6.84
CA LEU A 116 -24.25 12.02 6.43
C LEU A 116 -23.07 11.10 6.05
N PRO A 117 -22.07 11.54 5.24
CA PRO A 117 -20.89 10.73 4.97
C PRO A 117 -20.09 10.41 6.23
N GLN A 118 -19.96 11.37 7.14
CA GLN A 118 -19.22 11.19 8.40
C GLN A 118 -19.91 10.19 9.33
N VAL A 119 -21.25 10.23 9.42
CA VAL A 119 -22.04 9.25 10.17
C VAL A 119 -21.91 7.85 9.58
N LYS A 120 -21.91 7.71 8.24
CA LYS A 120 -21.69 6.40 7.59
C LYS A 120 -20.30 5.82 7.88
N GLU A 121 -19.28 6.66 7.97
CA GLU A 121 -17.95 6.21 8.36
C GLU A 121 -17.93 5.67 9.80
N LEU A 122 -18.57 6.39 10.72
CA LEU A 122 -18.74 5.96 12.12
C LEU A 122 -19.50 4.62 12.21
N GLU A 123 -20.63 4.49 11.51
CA GLU A 123 -21.42 3.26 11.46
C GLU A 123 -20.58 2.07 10.96
N ASN A 124 -19.77 2.28 9.92
CA ASN A 124 -18.88 1.25 9.40
C ASN A 124 -17.79 0.83 10.40
N LEU A 125 -17.22 1.75 11.18
CA LEU A 125 -16.26 1.43 12.23
C LEU A 125 -16.91 0.60 13.34
N VAL A 126 -18.11 1.00 13.80
CA VAL A 126 -18.87 0.26 14.83
C VAL A 126 -19.22 -1.15 14.35
N LEU A 127 -19.67 -1.31 13.11
CA LEU A 127 -19.99 -2.62 12.53
C LEU A 127 -18.77 -3.54 12.44
N LYS A 128 -17.57 -2.99 12.22
CA LYS A 128 -16.31 -3.77 12.13
C LYS A 128 -15.73 -4.12 13.50
N LEU A 129 -16.13 -3.41 14.57
CA LEU A 129 -15.67 -3.65 15.94
C LEU A 129 -16.48 -4.72 16.68
N ASN A 130 -17.77 -4.87 16.35
CA ASN A 130 -18.65 -5.95 16.81
C ASN A 130 -18.22 -7.30 16.23
#